data_AF-A0A4Y2AJ63-F1
#
_entry.id   AF-A0A4Y2AJ63-F1
#
_cell.length_a   1.000
_cell.length_b   1.000
_cell.length_c   1.000
_cell.angle_alpha   90.00
_cell.angle_beta   90.00
_cell.angle_gamma   90.00
#
_symmetry.space_group_name_H-M   'P 1'
#
loop_
_entity.id
_entity.type
_entity.pdbx_description
1 polymer ?
#
loop_
_entity_poly.entity_id
_entity_poly.type
_entity_poly.pdbx_seq_one_letter_code
_entity_poly.pdbx_strand_id
1 'polypeptide(L)'
;MTETSIIPPCNDIFVDRLRNTMREMNPVATCTHGKTKFYVNPSLKTCSHVFLRIVSVKPPLCQPYTDPHKVLKRTKKNFTIELNGRTSTVSIDRVKRAHLIPTCEEKPILSAICCQRNLHKRLILNVARYYKGFEKNTKSS
;
A
#
# COMPACT_ATOMS: atom_id res chain seq x y z
N MET A 1 11.81 36.74 62.27
CA MET A 1 12.73 36.44 61.16
C MET A 1 11.86 36.09 59.97
N THR A 2 11.84 36.95 58.97
CA THR A 2 10.84 36.99 57.89
C THR A 2 11.07 35.87 56.88
N GLU A 3 10.09 34.99 56.74
CA GLU A 3 9.95 33.98 55.70
C GLU A 3 9.64 34.69 54.37
N THR A 4 10.66 34.93 53.55
CA THR A 4 10.46 35.42 52.17
C THR A 4 10.16 34.24 51.27
N SER A 5 8.87 33.98 51.05
CA SER A 5 8.38 33.10 49.99
C SER A 5 8.75 33.72 48.64
N ILE A 6 9.71 33.13 47.93
CA ILE A 6 10.04 33.45 46.54
C ILE A 6 8.90 32.92 45.67
N ILE A 7 7.79 33.67 45.59
CA ILE A 7 6.77 33.49 44.56
C ILE A 7 7.10 34.50 43.46
N PRO A 8 7.47 34.07 42.25
CA PRO A 8 7.77 34.99 41.16
C PRO A 8 6.50 35.78 40.78
N PRO A 9 6.65 37.00 40.25
CA PRO A 9 5.53 37.91 40.04
C PRO A 9 4.54 37.30 39.05
N CYS A 10 3.32 37.03 39.55
CA CYS A 10 2.06 36.92 38.83
C CYS A 10 2.07 36.07 37.53
N ASN A 11 1.54 34.84 37.63
CA ASN A 11 1.29 33.93 36.50
C ASN A 11 0.52 34.59 35.35
N ASP A 12 -0.35 35.56 35.63
CA ASP A 12 -1.19 36.21 34.60
C ASP A 12 -0.35 37.04 33.63
N ILE A 13 0.70 37.71 34.11
CA ILE A 13 1.60 38.51 33.26
C ILE A 13 2.36 37.63 32.28
N PHE A 14 2.80 36.44 32.72
CA PHE A 14 3.50 35.49 31.85
C PHE A 14 2.57 34.91 30.80
N VAL A 15 1.37 34.49 31.22
CA VAL A 15 0.35 33.92 30.33
C VAL A 15 -0.09 34.94 29.28
N ASP A 16 -0.29 36.21 29.66
CA ASP A 16 -0.70 37.26 28.74
C ASP A 16 0.41 37.65 27.76
N ARG A 17 1.68 37.69 28.22
CA ARG A 17 2.83 37.82 27.30
C ARG A 17 2.88 36.69 26.28
N LEU A 18 2.74 35.44 26.71
CA LEU A 18 2.78 34.29 25.82
C LEU A 18 1.66 34.35 24.78
N ARG A 19 0.43 34.69 25.20
CA ARG A 19 -0.72 34.85 24.31
C ARG A 19 -0.48 35.93 23.27
N ASN A 20 0.08 37.08 23.67
CA ASN A 20 0.37 38.17 22.74
C ASN A 20 1.46 37.80 21.75
N THR A 21 2.55 37.18 22.21
CA THR A 21 3.64 36.71 21.31
C THR A 21 3.16 35.66 20.32
N MET A 22 2.29 34.73 20.75
CA MET A 22 1.71 33.71 19.86
C MET A 22 0.72 34.31 18.86
N ARG A 23 -0.02 35.37 19.22
CA ARG A 23 -0.91 36.11 18.30
C ARG A 23 -0.14 36.91 17.26
N GLU A 24 1.01 37.46 17.63
CA GLU A 24 1.87 38.23 16.73
C GLU A 24 2.66 37.35 15.74
N MET A 25 2.84 36.06 16.07
CA MET A 25 3.42 35.10 15.14
C MET A 25 2.44 34.78 13.99
N ASN A 26 2.65 35.45 12.86
CA ASN A 26 1.99 35.07 11.62
C ASN A 26 2.73 33.89 10.97
N PRO A 27 2.01 32.85 10.49
CA PRO A 27 2.62 31.81 9.70
C PRO A 27 3.19 32.44 8.41
N VAL A 28 4.44 32.12 8.09
CA VAL A 28 5.05 32.53 6.82
C VAL A 28 4.26 31.90 5.69
N ALA A 29 3.95 32.69 4.66
CA ALA A 29 3.29 32.20 3.46
C ALA A 29 4.07 31.01 2.88
N THR A 30 3.48 29.81 2.95
CA THR A 30 4.08 28.59 2.44
C THR A 30 3.86 28.48 0.94
N CYS A 31 4.76 27.78 0.25
CA CYS A 31 4.63 27.47 -1.16
C CYS A 31 3.29 26.77 -1.44
N THR A 32 2.47 27.32 -2.35
CA THR A 32 1.18 26.73 -2.70
C THR A 32 1.36 25.49 -3.58
N HIS A 33 1.26 24.29 -3.02
CA HIS A 33 1.37 23.02 -3.77
C HIS A 33 0.05 22.55 -4.42
N GLY A 34 -0.89 23.46 -4.72
CA GLY A 34 -2.28 23.09 -5.06
C GLY A 34 -2.63 22.93 -6.55
N LYS A 35 -1.73 23.23 -7.49
CA LYS A 35 -2.08 23.32 -8.93
C LYS A 35 -1.48 22.24 -9.82
N THR A 36 -0.67 21.33 -9.26
CA THR A 36 0.04 20.34 -10.07
C THR A 36 -0.89 19.19 -10.48
N LYS A 37 -0.99 18.93 -11.78
CA LYS A 37 -1.69 17.73 -12.28
C LYS A 37 -0.98 16.49 -11.71
N PHE A 38 -1.73 15.57 -11.12
CA PHE A 38 -1.16 14.32 -10.61
C PHE A 38 -0.53 13.53 -11.76
N TYR A 39 0.64 12.94 -11.49
CA TYR A 39 1.38 12.16 -12.48
C TYR A 39 0.67 10.83 -12.75
N VAL A 40 0.39 10.55 -14.01
CA VAL A 40 -0.14 9.25 -14.46
C VAL A 40 0.90 8.59 -15.35
N ASN A 41 1.26 7.36 -15.02
CA ASN A 41 2.26 6.62 -15.79
C ASN A 41 1.79 6.41 -17.25
N PRO A 42 2.61 6.79 -18.26
CA PRO A 42 2.23 6.66 -19.67
C PRO A 42 1.89 5.23 -20.11
N SER A 43 2.50 4.22 -19.47
CA SER A 43 2.28 2.82 -19.81
C SER A 43 0.84 2.36 -19.54
N LEU A 44 0.09 3.06 -18.67
CA LEU A 44 -1.31 2.78 -18.38
C LEU A 44 -2.26 3.18 -19.53
N LYS A 45 -1.82 4.06 -20.44
CA LYS A 45 -2.62 4.45 -21.60
C LYS A 45 -2.75 3.31 -22.61
N THR A 46 -1.69 2.51 -22.76
CA THR A 46 -1.58 1.45 -23.80
C THR A 46 -1.55 0.03 -23.24
N CYS A 47 -1.75 -0.16 -21.94
CA CYS A 47 -1.72 -1.50 -21.33
C CYS A 47 -2.83 -2.41 -21.90
N SER A 48 -2.69 -3.73 -21.81
CA SER A 48 -3.81 -4.66 -22.06
C SER A 48 -4.40 -5.16 -20.75
N HIS A 49 -3.51 -5.43 -19.79
CA HIS A 49 -3.84 -5.94 -18.46
C HIS A 49 -3.29 -5.03 -17.37
N VAL A 50 -3.93 -5.08 -16.21
CA VAL A 50 -3.55 -4.30 -15.04
C VAL A 50 -3.70 -5.10 -13.75
N PHE A 51 -2.82 -4.82 -12.80
CA PHE A 51 -2.91 -5.29 -11.42
C PHE A 51 -3.75 -4.30 -10.60
N LEU A 52 -4.74 -4.81 -9.87
CA LEU A 52 -5.60 -4.01 -8.99
C LEU A 52 -5.14 -4.12 -7.53
N ARG A 53 -4.86 -2.97 -6.90
CA ARG A 53 -4.56 -2.90 -5.46
C ARG A 53 -5.80 -3.19 -4.63
N ILE A 54 -5.66 -4.07 -3.65
CA ILE A 54 -6.70 -4.38 -2.68
C ILE A 54 -6.61 -3.36 -1.54
N VAL A 55 -7.73 -2.68 -1.27
CA VAL A 55 -7.80 -1.59 -0.27
C VAL A 55 -8.14 -2.13 1.12
N SER A 56 -8.69 -3.34 1.21
CA SER A 56 -9.00 -3.96 2.50
C SER A 56 -7.73 -4.34 3.27
N VAL A 57 -7.83 -4.28 4.60
CA VAL A 57 -6.76 -4.74 5.50
C VAL A 57 -6.54 -6.22 5.26
N LYS A 58 -5.29 -6.58 4.96
CA LYS A 58 -4.86 -7.96 4.73
C LYS A 58 -3.83 -8.37 5.78
N PRO A 59 -3.71 -9.68 6.06
CA PRO A 59 -2.59 -10.20 6.83
C PRO A 59 -1.24 -9.78 6.22
N PRO A 60 -0.17 -9.66 7.04
CA PRO A 60 1.12 -9.11 6.60
C PRO A 60 1.77 -9.80 5.40
N LEU A 61 1.48 -11.09 5.19
CA LEU A 61 2.10 -11.92 4.15
C LEU A 61 1.19 -12.15 2.92
N CYS A 62 0.12 -11.38 2.77
CA CYS A 62 -0.75 -11.50 1.60
C CYS A 62 -0.37 -10.50 0.50
N GLN A 63 -0.48 -10.94 -0.76
CA GLN A 63 -0.22 -10.03 -1.89
C GLN A 63 -1.19 -8.82 -1.88
N PRO A 64 -0.66 -7.59 -2.02
CA PRO A 64 -1.46 -6.36 -1.98
C PRO A 64 -2.18 -6.06 -3.30
N TYR A 65 -1.81 -6.76 -4.38
CA TYR A 65 -2.46 -6.67 -5.68
C TYR A 65 -3.15 -7.99 -6.01
N THR A 66 -4.21 -7.90 -6.80
CA THR A 66 -4.89 -9.04 -7.42
C THR A 66 -4.18 -9.38 -8.73
N ASP A 67 -4.49 -10.53 -9.31
CA ASP A 67 -3.95 -11.03 -10.57
C ASP A 67 -4.17 -10.06 -11.75
N PRO A 68 -3.50 -10.25 -12.91
CA PRO A 68 -3.70 -9.39 -14.07
C PRO A 68 -5.15 -9.43 -14.55
N HIS A 69 -5.80 -8.26 -14.59
CA HIS A 69 -7.15 -8.11 -15.09
C HIS A 69 -7.16 -7.45 -16.46
N LYS A 70 -8.02 -7.94 -17.34
CA LYS A 70 -8.20 -7.38 -18.68
C LYS A 70 -8.87 -6.01 -18.57
N VAL A 71 -8.31 -5.02 -19.26
CA VAL A 71 -8.91 -3.69 -19.35
C VAL A 71 -9.89 -3.64 -20.51
N LEU A 72 -11.14 -3.25 -20.21
CA LEU A 72 -12.23 -3.14 -21.18
C LEU A 72 -12.35 -1.70 -21.70
N LYS A 73 -12.35 -0.71 -20.80
CA LYS A 73 -12.47 0.72 -21.15
C LYS A 73 -11.56 1.58 -20.28
N ARG A 74 -11.14 2.73 -20.84
CA ARG A 74 -10.25 3.70 -20.17
C ARG A 74 -10.90 5.07 -20.15
N THR A 75 -10.87 5.72 -18.99
CA THR A 75 -11.29 7.10 -18.78
C THR A 75 -10.15 7.89 -18.13
N LYS A 76 -10.19 9.23 -18.18
CA LYS A 76 -9.16 10.11 -17.59
C LYS A 76 -8.87 9.84 -16.10
N LYS A 77 -9.85 9.36 -15.33
CA LYS A 77 -9.72 9.11 -13.88
C LYS A 77 -9.91 7.63 -13.48
N ASN A 78 -10.49 6.83 -14.36
CA ASN A 78 -10.97 5.48 -14.03
C ASN A 78 -10.65 4.47 -15.15
N PHE A 79 -10.53 3.20 -14.77
CA PHE A 79 -10.46 2.04 -15.63
C PHE A 79 -11.69 1.16 -15.43
N THR A 80 -12.25 0.64 -16.50
CA THR A 80 -13.22 -0.45 -16.45
C THR A 80 -12.49 -1.74 -16.78
N ILE A 81 -12.45 -2.67 -15.82
CA ILE A 81 -11.75 -3.95 -15.90
C ILE A 81 -12.72 -5.11 -15.75
N GLU A 82 -12.32 -6.27 -16.24
CA GLU A 82 -13.00 -7.54 -16.01
C GLU A 82 -12.48 -8.18 -14.71
N LEU A 83 -13.34 -8.24 -13.69
CA LEU A 83 -13.08 -8.90 -12.41
C LEU A 83 -14.03 -10.08 -12.28
N ASN A 84 -13.50 -11.31 -12.25
CA ASN A 84 -14.27 -12.54 -12.04
C ASN A 84 -15.49 -12.66 -12.97
N GLY A 85 -15.32 -12.31 -14.25
CA GLY A 85 -16.38 -12.33 -15.27
C GLY A 85 -17.40 -11.18 -15.18
N ARG A 86 -17.20 -10.22 -14.27
CA ARG A 86 -18.02 -9.01 -14.14
C ARG A 86 -17.23 -7.76 -14.50
N THR A 87 -17.90 -6.76 -15.04
CA THR A 87 -17.28 -5.45 -15.31
C THR A 87 -17.24 -4.62 -14.03
N SER A 88 -16.07 -4.12 -13.66
CA SER A 88 -15.89 -3.26 -12.48
C SER A 88 -15.11 -2.00 -12.84
N THR A 89 -15.49 -0.88 -12.22
CA THR A 89 -14.84 0.41 -12.44
C THR A 89 -13.93 0.75 -11.26
N VAL A 90 -12.66 1.05 -11.54
CA VAL A 90 -11.63 1.33 -10.55
C VAL A 90 -10.89 2.62 -10.87
N SER A 91 -10.52 3.39 -9.85
CA SER A 91 -9.70 4.60 -10.03
C SER A 91 -8.27 4.26 -10.49
N ILE A 92 -7.65 5.16 -11.25
CA ILE A 92 -6.28 5.02 -11.75
C ILE A 92 -5.27 4.82 -10.62
N ASP A 93 -5.50 5.44 -9.46
CA ASP A 93 -4.57 5.42 -8.31
C ASP A 93 -4.38 4.02 -7.71
N ARG A 94 -5.32 3.10 -7.95
CA ARG A 94 -5.29 1.73 -7.43
C ARG A 94 -4.74 0.73 -8.44
N VAL A 95 -4.25 1.19 -9.59
CA VAL A 95 -3.95 0.34 -10.74
C VAL A 95 -2.47 0.45 -11.11
N LYS A 96 -1.85 -0.70 -11.37
CA LYS A 96 -0.52 -0.79 -11.99
C LYS A 96 -0.61 -1.57 -13.29
N ARG A 97 0.19 -1.22 -14.30
CA ARG A 97 0.25 -2.01 -15.55
C ARG A 97 0.75 -3.42 -15.24
N ALA A 98 0.10 -4.42 -15.82
CA ALA A 98 0.63 -5.78 -15.86
C ALA A 98 1.45 -5.96 -17.15
N HIS A 99 2.71 -6.32 -16.98
CA HIS A 99 3.56 -6.76 -18.08
C HIS A 99 3.41 -8.26 -18.20
N LEU A 100 2.59 -8.68 -19.15
CA LEU A 100 2.50 -10.09 -19.50
C LEU A 100 3.74 -10.44 -20.32
N ILE A 101 4.48 -11.44 -19.87
CA ILE A 101 5.46 -12.10 -20.71
C ILE A 101 4.62 -12.86 -21.75
N PRO A 102 4.79 -12.61 -23.06
CA PRO A 102 4.16 -13.46 -24.05
C PRO A 102 4.59 -14.89 -23.74
N THR A 103 3.62 -15.74 -23.41
CA THR A 103 3.88 -17.18 -23.30
C THR A 103 4.51 -17.59 -24.60
N CYS A 104 5.74 -18.09 -24.51
CA CYS A 104 6.48 -18.58 -25.65
C CYS A 104 5.68 -19.71 -26.29
N GLU A 105 5.00 -19.41 -27.39
CA GLU A 105 5.30 -20.22 -28.56
C GLU A 105 6.66 -19.70 -29.05
N GLU A 106 7.67 -20.54 -28.83
CA GLU A 106 9.05 -20.45 -29.34
C GLU A 106 9.91 -19.24 -28.92
N LYS A 107 10.53 -19.28 -27.73
CA LYS A 107 11.99 -19.09 -27.53
C LYS A 107 12.45 -19.85 -26.26
N PRO A 108 13.40 -20.81 -26.35
CA PRO A 108 13.62 -21.82 -25.31
C PRO A 108 14.41 -21.35 -24.07
N ILE A 109 14.78 -20.08 -23.96
CA ILE A 109 15.80 -19.64 -23.00
C ILE A 109 15.23 -19.05 -21.69
N LEU A 110 13.95 -18.66 -21.66
CA LEU A 110 13.32 -18.05 -20.46
C LEU A 110 12.45 -19.02 -19.64
N SER A 111 12.30 -20.28 -20.06
CA SER A 111 11.58 -21.32 -19.29
C SER A 111 12.36 -21.77 -18.05
N ALA A 112 13.69 -21.64 -18.04
CA ALA A 112 14.54 -22.11 -16.95
C ALA A 112 14.41 -21.30 -15.64
N ILE A 113 14.08 -20.00 -15.72
CA ILE A 113 14.00 -19.12 -14.53
C ILE A 113 12.62 -19.22 -13.83
N CYS A 114 11.60 -19.82 -14.49
CA CYS A 114 10.28 -20.01 -13.89
C CYS A 114 10.23 -21.19 -12.90
N CYS A 115 11.16 -22.15 -13.01
CA CYS A 115 11.14 -23.35 -12.16
C CYS A 115 11.63 -23.10 -10.72
N GLN A 116 12.47 -22.08 -10.48
CA GLN A 116 13.03 -21.82 -9.13
C GLN A 116 12.08 -21.09 -8.17
N ARG A 117 11.01 -20.43 -8.65
CA ARG A 117 10.07 -19.71 -7.77
C ARG A 117 8.98 -20.59 -7.15
N ASN A 118 8.96 -21.89 -7.43
CA ASN A 118 8.06 -22.85 -6.77
C ASN A 118 8.70 -23.63 -5.60
N LEU A 119 9.97 -23.36 -5.25
CA LEU A 119 10.61 -24.06 -4.12
C LEU A 119 10.03 -23.60 -2.76
N HIS A 120 9.74 -22.30 -2.61
CA HIS A 120 9.26 -21.73 -1.34
C HIS A 120 7.83 -22.19 -0.99
N LYS A 121 6.92 -22.25 -1.98
CA LYS A 121 5.54 -22.72 -1.76
C LYS A 121 5.48 -24.21 -1.42
N ARG A 122 6.36 -25.03 -2.02
CA ARG A 122 6.45 -26.47 -1.76
C ARG A 122 7.07 -26.77 -0.39
N LEU A 123 8.04 -25.96 0.05
CA LEU A 123 8.62 -26.06 1.41
C LEU A 123 7.59 -25.72 2.49
N ILE A 124 6.84 -24.62 2.34
CA ILE A 124 5.82 -24.20 3.32
C ILE A 124 4.71 -25.27 3.49
N LEU A 125 4.26 -25.86 2.38
CA LEU A 125 3.27 -26.95 2.44
C LEU A 125 3.80 -28.21 3.14
N ASN A 126 5.09 -28.52 2.99
CA ASN A 126 5.71 -29.68 3.65
C ASN A 126 5.96 -29.42 5.15
N VAL A 127 6.35 -28.20 5.53
CA VAL A 127 6.49 -27.79 6.94
C VAL A 127 5.12 -27.82 7.64
N ALA A 128 4.07 -27.29 7.02
CA ALA A 128 2.72 -27.37 7.57
C ALA A 128 2.21 -28.82 7.72
N ARG A 129 2.62 -29.73 6.83
CA ARG A 129 2.31 -31.17 6.93
C ARG A 129 3.06 -31.86 8.06
N TYR A 130 4.31 -31.47 8.32
CA TYR A 130 5.11 -31.96 9.44
C TYR A 130 4.50 -31.58 10.80
N TYR A 131 4.11 -30.31 10.99
CA TYR A 131 3.51 -29.87 12.25
C TYR A 131 2.09 -30.41 12.50
N LYS A 132 1.29 -30.71 11.45
CA LYS A 132 0.00 -31.39 11.60
C LYS A 132 0.11 -32.91 11.88
N GLY A 133 1.26 -33.52 11.64
CA GLY A 133 1.51 -34.93 11.95
C GLY A 133 1.87 -35.20 13.42
N PHE A 134 2.28 -34.17 14.16
CA PHE A 134 2.76 -34.31 15.54
C PHE A 134 1.65 -34.26 16.60
N GLU A 135 0.45 -33.78 16.25
CA GLU A 135 -0.68 -33.64 17.17
C GLU A 135 -1.50 -34.92 17.39
N LYS A 136 -1.22 -36.01 16.67
CA LYS A 136 -2.00 -37.26 16.76
C LYS A 136 -1.43 -38.34 17.71
N ASN A 137 -0.25 -38.11 18.30
CA ASN A 137 0.43 -39.14 19.11
C ASN A 137 0.53 -38.81 20.62
N THR A 138 -0.26 -37.86 21.13
CA THR A 138 -0.30 -37.53 22.57
C THR A 138 -1.67 -37.75 23.23
N LYS A 139 -2.57 -38.50 22.59
CA LYS A 139 -3.88 -38.90 23.16
C LYS A 139 -4.28 -40.34 22.82
N SER A 140 -3.53 -41.29 23.38
CA SER A 140 -3.93 -42.69 23.66
C SER A 140 -2.81 -43.20 24.58
N SER A 141 -2.97 -43.12 25.91
CA SER A 141 -3.57 -44.15 26.77
C SER A 141 -3.03 -45.55 26.52
#